data_AF-A0AAJ3CV36-F1
#
_entry.id   AF-A0AAJ3CV36-F1
#
_cell.length_a   1.000
_cell.length_b   1.000
_cell.length_c   1.000
_cell.angle_alpha   90.00
_cell.angle_beta   90.00
_cell.angle_gamma   90.00
#
_symmetry.space_group_name_H-M   'P 1'
#
loop_
_entity.id
_entity.type
_entity.pdbx_description
1 polymer ?
#
loop_
_entity_poly.entity_id
_entity_poly.type
_entity_poly.pdbx_seq_one_letter_code
_entity_poly.pdbx_strand_id
1 'polypeptide(L)'
;MIDRRIRLRPKAAGANYVYGDFGDSSEPTLLSFLRPTNGLVWTVTPTITEQRSIQYETQSPIHTNSNYNNYKNTTNTVFTIQGEFYANTAAEAMYALACVHFIRSVSLMDFGRQAASANNPELAIAGAPPPILLLSGYGRYTYNDIPVILKSYNFTYPNDVSYIQVPLNSSDSTFNLSDMDSRKFFEQLRSTGYMNPQDEVWVPQKISVMLQLEEQPTSDYMTKTFNLNAFKRGELLRKGGFI
;
A
#
# COMPACT_ATOMS: atom_id res chain seq x y z
N MET A 1 -11.88 -12.39 15.65
CA MET A 1 -10.54 -11.94 16.09
C MET A 1 -10.23 -10.64 15.36
N ILE A 2 -9.86 -9.56 16.05
CA ILE A 2 -9.53 -8.27 15.40
C ILE A 2 -8.10 -8.37 14.87
N ASP A 3 -7.91 -8.17 13.56
CA ASP A 3 -6.59 -8.11 12.93
C ASP A 3 -5.85 -6.85 13.42
N ARG A 4 -4.66 -7.03 14.00
CA ARG A 4 -3.83 -5.95 14.59
C ARG A 4 -2.72 -5.48 13.66
N ARG A 5 -2.52 -6.19 12.54
CA ARG A 5 -1.44 -5.90 11.60
C ARG A 5 -1.71 -4.60 10.87
N ILE A 6 -0.63 -3.96 10.44
CA ILE A 6 -0.71 -2.77 9.59
C ILE A 6 -1.13 -3.23 8.21
N ARG A 7 -2.05 -2.46 7.61
CA ARG A 7 -2.61 -2.73 6.30
C ARG A 7 -2.74 -1.45 5.50
N LEU A 8 -2.34 -1.53 4.24
CA LEU A 8 -2.56 -0.53 3.22
C LEU A 8 -3.46 -1.13 2.14
N ARG A 9 -4.63 -0.54 1.94
CA ARG A 9 -5.64 -1.08 1.01
C ARG A 9 -6.26 0.01 0.14
N PRO A 10 -6.74 -0.29 -1.07
CA PRO A 10 -7.52 0.65 -1.84
C PRO A 10 -8.87 0.93 -1.19
N LYS A 11 -9.47 2.07 -1.54
CA LYS A 11 -10.89 2.33 -1.23
C LYS A 11 -11.76 1.31 -1.95
N ALA A 12 -12.84 0.85 -1.32
CA ALA A 12 -13.69 -0.22 -1.86
C ALA A 12 -14.18 0.03 -3.30
N ALA A 13 -14.59 1.28 -3.60
CA ALA A 13 -15.04 1.67 -4.93
C ALA A 13 -13.92 1.69 -6.00
N GLY A 14 -12.66 1.81 -5.60
CA GLY A 14 -11.49 1.80 -6.49
C GLY A 14 -10.70 0.51 -6.42
N ALA A 15 -11.21 -0.54 -5.76
CA ALA A 15 -10.46 -1.77 -5.56
C ALA A 15 -10.15 -2.48 -6.89
N ASN A 16 -11.13 -2.60 -7.78
CA ASN A 16 -10.95 -3.22 -9.10
C ASN A 16 -9.93 -2.46 -9.94
N TYR A 17 -10.01 -1.12 -9.95
CA TYR A 17 -9.03 -0.26 -10.61
C TYR A 17 -7.60 -0.49 -10.09
N VAL A 18 -7.42 -0.58 -8.77
CA VAL A 18 -6.09 -0.75 -8.18
C VAL A 18 -5.51 -2.16 -8.37
N TYR A 19 -6.35 -3.19 -8.29
CA TYR A 19 -5.91 -4.58 -8.46
C TYR A 19 -5.84 -5.01 -9.94
N GLY A 20 -6.49 -4.28 -10.84
CA GLY A 20 -6.50 -4.58 -12.28
C GLY A 20 -7.30 -5.83 -12.65
N ASP A 21 -8.19 -6.28 -11.77
CA ASP A 21 -9.05 -7.46 -11.96
C ASP A 21 -10.43 -7.23 -11.31
N PHE A 22 -11.39 -8.12 -11.57
CA PHE A 22 -12.72 -8.07 -10.95
C PHE A 22 -12.83 -8.92 -9.68
N GLY A 23 -11.75 -9.64 -9.32
CA GLY A 23 -11.75 -10.57 -8.19
C GLY A 23 -12.53 -11.86 -8.42
N ASP A 24 -13.02 -12.08 -9.64
CA ASP A 24 -13.45 -13.38 -10.12
C ASP A 24 -12.19 -14.13 -10.56
N SER A 25 -11.98 -15.36 -10.07
CA SER A 25 -10.77 -16.16 -10.31
C SER A 25 -10.56 -16.55 -11.78
N SER A 26 -11.35 -16.02 -12.71
CA SER A 26 -11.30 -16.24 -14.15
C SER A 26 -10.12 -15.52 -14.83
N GLU A 27 -9.76 -14.32 -14.37
CA GLU A 27 -8.66 -13.51 -14.94
C GLU A 27 -7.80 -12.90 -13.81
N PRO A 28 -7.09 -13.74 -13.04
CA PRO A 28 -6.25 -13.24 -11.96
C PRO A 28 -5.05 -12.44 -12.48
N THR A 29 -4.70 -11.37 -11.78
CA THR A 29 -3.45 -10.61 -11.98
C THR A 29 -2.46 -10.93 -10.86
N LEU A 30 -1.22 -10.43 -10.95
CA LEU A 30 -0.27 -10.51 -9.83
C LEU A 30 -0.82 -9.87 -8.53
N LEU A 31 -1.71 -8.88 -8.64
CA LEU A 31 -2.27 -8.19 -7.48
C LEU A 31 -3.48 -8.92 -6.86
N SER A 32 -4.06 -9.90 -7.56
CA SER A 32 -5.15 -10.74 -7.06
C SER A 32 -4.78 -11.46 -5.76
N PHE A 33 -3.49 -11.78 -5.55
CA PHE A 33 -2.96 -12.35 -4.31
C PHE A 33 -3.20 -11.49 -3.06
N LEU A 34 -3.44 -10.18 -3.23
CA LEU A 34 -3.72 -9.25 -2.13
C LEU A 34 -5.22 -9.09 -1.83
N ARG A 35 -6.11 -9.68 -2.65
CA ARG A 35 -7.56 -9.62 -2.43
C ARG A 35 -8.00 -10.41 -1.19
N PRO A 36 -7.49 -11.62 -0.89
CA PRO A 36 -7.84 -12.34 0.34
C PRO A 36 -7.48 -11.56 1.61
N THR A 37 -6.38 -10.81 1.57
CA THR A 37 -5.95 -9.93 2.67
C THR A 37 -6.59 -8.55 2.62
N ASN A 38 -7.40 -8.26 1.59
CA ASN A 38 -8.02 -6.96 1.32
C ASN A 38 -7.00 -5.82 1.45
N GLY A 39 -5.89 -5.94 0.71
CA GLY A 39 -4.79 -4.99 0.70
C GLY A 39 -3.45 -5.62 1.04
N LEU A 40 -2.40 -4.81 0.93
CA LEU A 40 -1.08 -5.12 1.43
C LEU A 40 -1.12 -5.14 2.96
N VAL A 41 -0.72 -6.25 3.54
CA VAL A 41 -0.57 -6.45 4.99
C VAL A 41 0.88 -6.83 5.27
N TRP A 42 1.51 -6.15 6.21
CA TRP A 42 2.85 -6.53 6.65
C TRP A 42 2.80 -7.86 7.43
N THR A 43 3.69 -8.79 7.09
CA THR A 43 3.76 -10.10 7.76
C THR A 43 4.32 -9.97 9.18
N VAL A 44 5.30 -9.09 9.35
CA VAL A 44 5.87 -8.70 10.64
C VAL A 44 5.51 -7.24 10.93
N THR A 45 5.23 -6.91 12.19
CA THR A 45 4.87 -5.55 12.60
C THR A 45 5.95 -4.55 12.20
N PRO A 46 5.64 -3.54 11.36
CA PRO A 46 6.60 -2.53 10.95
C PRO A 46 6.80 -1.46 12.03
N THR A 47 7.91 -0.76 11.95
CA THR A 47 8.14 0.51 12.67
C THR A 47 7.35 1.61 11.98
N ILE A 48 6.56 2.38 12.74
CA ILE A 48 5.77 3.50 12.23
C ILE A 48 6.17 4.77 12.97
N THR A 49 6.50 5.81 12.21
CA THR A 49 6.71 7.17 12.72
C THR A 49 5.62 8.07 12.18
N GLU A 50 4.89 8.75 13.07
CA GLU A 50 3.85 9.71 12.74
C GLU A 50 4.34 11.13 13.05
N GLN A 51 4.24 12.03 12.07
CA GLN A 51 4.69 13.41 12.21
C GLN A 51 3.64 14.38 11.68
N ARG A 52 3.27 15.35 12.51
CA ARG A 52 2.41 16.47 12.12
C ARG A 52 3.01 17.76 12.64
N SER A 53 3.24 18.72 11.74
CA SER A 53 3.88 19.98 12.09
C SER A 53 2.84 21.07 12.32
N ILE A 54 2.96 21.80 13.43
CA ILE A 54 2.14 22.98 13.72
C ILE A 54 2.98 24.22 13.48
N GLN A 55 2.53 25.09 12.58
CA GLN A 55 3.23 26.31 12.22
C GLN A 55 2.65 27.50 12.99
N TYR A 56 3.53 28.26 13.63
CA TYR A 56 3.22 29.53 14.27
C TYR A 56 4.02 30.64 13.60
N GLU A 57 3.40 31.80 13.44
CA GLU A 57 4.08 33.03 13.05
C GLU A 57 4.40 33.85 14.31
N THR A 58 5.67 34.20 14.48
CA THR A 58 6.14 34.99 15.63
C THR A 58 6.01 36.48 15.33
N GLN A 59 5.22 37.20 16.10
CA GLN A 59 5.17 38.65 16.06
C GLN A 59 6.03 39.21 17.20
N SER A 60 6.92 40.15 16.87
CA SER A 60 7.77 40.86 17.82
C SER A 60 7.41 42.36 17.88
N PRO A 61 6.41 42.75 18.68
CA PRO A 61 6.07 44.16 18.89
C PRO A 61 7.26 44.96 19.46
N ILE A 62 7.34 46.26 19.15
CA ILE A 62 8.27 47.16 19.85
C ILE A 62 7.83 47.36 21.30
N HIS A 63 8.78 47.62 22.19
CA HIS A 63 8.55 47.86 23.62
C HIS A 63 7.83 46.71 24.37
N THR A 64 8.06 45.45 23.96
CA THR A 64 7.64 44.27 24.72
C THR A 64 8.84 43.42 25.12
N ASN A 65 8.68 42.60 26.18
CA ASN A 65 9.73 41.73 26.71
C ASN A 65 9.67 40.30 26.14
N SER A 66 8.66 39.98 25.33
CA SER A 66 8.45 38.64 24.79
C SER A 66 7.70 38.68 23.46
N ASN A 67 8.09 37.80 22.54
CA ASN A 67 7.40 37.64 21.26
C ASN A 67 6.11 36.83 21.46
N TYR A 68 5.10 37.10 20.63
CA TYR A 68 3.86 36.34 20.60
C TYR A 68 3.86 35.36 19.43
N ASN A 69 3.39 34.13 19.66
CA ASN A 69 3.24 33.11 18.64
C ASN A 69 1.77 33.01 18.21
N ASN A 70 1.49 33.38 16.97
CA ASN A 70 0.15 33.30 16.38
C ASN A 70 0.04 32.01 15.57
N TYR A 71 -1.03 31.24 15.79
CA TYR A 71 -1.26 30.02 15.01
C TYR A 71 -1.45 30.36 13.53
N LYS A 72 -0.67 29.70 12.65
CA LYS A 72 -0.79 29.85 11.20
C LYS A 72 -1.64 28.73 10.60
N ASN A 73 -1.15 27.51 10.71
CA ASN A 73 -1.83 26.30 10.26
C ASN A 73 -1.17 25.05 10.84
N THR A 74 -1.84 23.92 10.67
CA THR A 74 -1.31 22.59 10.94
C THR A 74 -1.18 21.88 9.61
N THR A 75 -0.03 21.26 9.33
CA THR A 75 0.18 20.49 8.10
C THR A 75 -0.53 19.13 8.19
N ASN A 76 -0.70 18.47 7.05
CA ASN A 76 -1.14 17.08 7.00
C ASN A 76 -0.15 16.17 7.73
N THR A 77 -0.66 15.06 8.27
CA THR A 77 0.18 14.06 8.94
C THR A 77 0.97 13.26 7.91
N VAL A 78 2.26 13.10 8.16
CA VAL A 78 3.15 12.24 7.38
C VAL A 78 3.45 10.99 8.19
N PHE A 79 3.29 9.83 7.57
CA PHE A 79 3.63 8.53 8.14
C PHE A 79 4.86 7.98 7.43
N THR A 80 5.86 7.58 8.19
CA THR A 80 6.98 6.79 7.68
C THR A 80 6.86 5.37 8.22
N ILE A 81 6.60 4.41 7.34
CA ILE A 81 6.43 2.99 7.69
C ILE A 81 7.65 2.24 7.19
N GLN A 82 8.37 1.57 8.10
CA GLN A 82 9.55 0.78 7.80
C GLN A 82 9.31 -0.65 8.27
N GLY A 83 9.23 -1.58 7.33
CA GLY A 83 8.93 -2.98 7.62
C GLY A 83 9.63 -3.91 6.66
N GLU A 84 9.61 -5.19 6.99
CA GLU A 84 10.25 -6.22 6.20
C GLU A 84 9.23 -7.28 5.80
N PHE A 85 9.35 -7.77 4.57
CA PHE A 85 8.65 -8.95 4.10
C PHE A 85 9.60 -10.13 4.14
N TYR A 86 9.12 -11.22 4.74
CA TYR A 86 9.81 -12.49 4.79
C TYR A 86 9.09 -13.48 3.89
N ALA A 87 9.85 -14.22 3.09
CA ALA A 87 9.36 -15.27 2.22
C ALA A 87 10.20 -16.53 2.42
N ASN A 88 9.64 -17.53 3.08
CA ASN A 88 10.28 -18.84 3.27
C ASN A 88 9.68 -19.90 2.33
N THR A 89 8.44 -19.69 1.89
CA THR A 89 7.73 -20.56 0.96
C THR A 89 7.44 -19.85 -0.36
N ALA A 90 7.17 -20.61 -1.42
CA ALA A 90 6.78 -20.07 -2.72
C ALA A 90 5.53 -19.18 -2.66
N ALA A 91 4.55 -19.55 -1.83
CA ALA A 91 3.32 -18.75 -1.64
C ALA A 91 3.61 -17.42 -0.94
N GLU A 92 4.49 -17.41 0.07
CA GLU A 92 4.92 -16.15 0.71
C GLU A 92 5.76 -15.29 -0.24
N ALA A 93 6.59 -15.91 -1.08
CA ALA A 93 7.36 -15.21 -2.12
C ALA A 93 6.44 -14.54 -3.16
N MET A 94 5.36 -15.22 -3.58
CA MET A 94 4.31 -14.62 -4.42
C MET A 94 3.65 -13.43 -3.74
N TYR A 95 3.33 -13.54 -2.46
CA TYR A 95 2.73 -12.45 -1.70
C TYR A 95 3.69 -11.26 -1.56
N ALA A 96 4.97 -11.49 -1.28
CA ALA A 96 5.98 -10.43 -1.22
C ALA A 96 6.17 -9.74 -2.58
N LEU A 97 6.19 -10.51 -3.67
CA LEU A 97 6.23 -9.98 -5.04
C LEU A 97 4.99 -9.13 -5.35
N ALA A 98 3.80 -9.60 -5.00
CA ALA A 98 2.56 -8.86 -5.15
C ALA A 98 2.56 -7.56 -4.33
N CYS A 99 3.08 -7.58 -3.10
CA CYS A 99 3.23 -6.38 -2.26
C CYS A 99 4.16 -5.33 -2.92
N VAL A 100 5.32 -5.77 -3.41
CA VAL A 100 6.27 -4.89 -4.11
C VAL A 100 5.63 -4.29 -5.37
N HIS A 101 4.94 -5.13 -6.16
CA HIS A 101 4.27 -4.67 -7.37
C HIS A 101 3.10 -3.71 -7.06
N PHE A 102 2.33 -3.97 -6.00
CA PHE A 102 1.26 -3.09 -5.53
C PHE A 102 1.77 -1.69 -5.19
N ILE A 103 2.86 -1.59 -4.44
CA ILE A 103 3.46 -0.29 -4.09
C ILE A 103 3.94 0.46 -5.34
N ARG A 104 4.49 -0.26 -6.33
CA ARG A 104 4.90 0.34 -7.61
C ARG A 104 3.68 0.79 -8.41
N SER A 105 2.62 -0.01 -8.50
CA SER A 105 1.43 0.33 -9.29
C SER A 105 0.70 1.55 -8.73
N VAL A 106 0.49 1.61 -7.41
CA VAL A 106 -0.18 2.74 -6.75
C VAL A 106 0.64 4.03 -6.74
N SER A 107 1.92 3.98 -7.12
CA SER A 107 2.76 5.18 -7.26
C SER A 107 2.63 5.87 -8.62
N LEU A 108 2.03 5.18 -9.60
CA LEU A 108 1.92 5.67 -10.97
C LEU A 108 0.50 6.17 -11.25
N MET A 109 0.43 7.13 -12.18
CA MET A 109 -0.83 7.55 -12.78
C MET A 109 -1.13 6.68 -14.00
N ASP A 110 -2.40 6.55 -14.35
CA ASP A 110 -2.77 5.86 -15.57
C ASP A 110 -2.55 6.79 -16.77
N PHE A 111 -1.55 6.48 -17.60
CA PHE A 111 -1.08 7.38 -18.66
C PHE A 111 -0.87 6.65 -19.99
N GLY A 112 -1.13 7.38 -21.08
CA GLY A 112 -0.83 6.96 -22.44
C GLY A 112 -2.03 6.45 -23.22
N ARG A 113 -1.79 6.10 -24.48
CA ARG A 113 -2.84 5.70 -25.43
C ARG A 113 -3.42 4.31 -25.14
N GLN A 114 -2.66 3.44 -24.48
CA GLN A 114 -3.13 2.10 -24.10
C GLN A 114 -4.19 2.18 -22.99
N ALA A 115 -4.01 3.09 -22.02
CA ALA A 115 -5.03 3.41 -21.02
C ALA A 115 -6.35 3.86 -21.66
N ALA A 116 -6.27 4.73 -22.68
CA ALA A 116 -7.44 5.19 -23.42
C ALA A 116 -8.07 4.09 -24.29
N SER A 117 -7.26 3.16 -24.81
CA SER A 117 -7.71 2.06 -25.67
C SER A 117 -8.30 0.88 -24.91
N ALA A 118 -7.98 0.73 -23.62
CA ALA A 118 -8.43 -0.38 -22.79
C ALA A 118 -9.95 -0.39 -22.55
N ASN A 119 -10.66 0.70 -22.85
CA ASN A 119 -12.14 0.82 -22.86
C ASN A 119 -12.87 0.21 -21.64
N ASN A 120 -12.18 0.06 -20.50
CA ASN A 120 -12.71 -0.50 -19.27
C ASN A 120 -12.65 0.58 -18.18
N PRO A 121 -13.69 1.40 -18.01
CA PRO A 121 -13.68 2.52 -17.05
C PRO A 121 -13.51 2.06 -15.59
N GLU A 122 -13.71 0.77 -15.31
CA GLU A 122 -13.49 0.18 -13.98
C GLU A 122 -12.03 -0.26 -13.74
N LEU A 123 -11.22 -0.40 -14.79
CA LEU A 123 -9.85 -0.94 -14.74
C LEU A 123 -8.78 0.05 -15.23
N ALA A 124 -9.13 0.93 -16.18
CA ALA A 124 -8.24 1.93 -16.75
C ALA A 124 -9.00 3.24 -17.03
N ILE A 125 -8.47 4.35 -16.55
CA ILE A 125 -9.01 5.70 -16.73
C ILE A 125 -7.82 6.58 -17.11
N ALA A 126 -7.67 6.85 -18.41
CA ALA A 126 -6.59 7.68 -18.92
C ALA A 126 -6.55 9.05 -18.22
N GLY A 127 -5.39 9.38 -17.65
CA GLY A 127 -5.16 10.63 -16.90
C GLY A 127 -5.58 10.58 -15.43
N ALA A 128 -6.06 9.44 -14.92
CA ALA A 128 -6.38 9.32 -13.50
C ALA A 128 -5.11 9.43 -12.63
N PRO A 129 -5.13 10.26 -11.57
CA PRO A 129 -4.00 10.37 -10.65
C PRO A 129 -3.79 9.07 -9.86
N PRO A 130 -2.65 8.91 -9.19
CA PRO A 130 -2.42 7.80 -8.28
C PRO A 130 -3.56 7.66 -7.26
N PRO A 131 -3.99 6.43 -6.95
CA PRO A 131 -5.16 6.18 -6.11
C PRO A 131 -4.92 6.57 -4.65
N ILE A 132 -6.00 6.98 -3.97
CA ILE A 132 -5.99 7.17 -2.51
C ILE A 132 -6.13 5.82 -1.83
N LEU A 133 -5.24 5.54 -0.88
CA LEU A 133 -5.21 4.31 -0.09
C LEU A 133 -5.75 4.57 1.31
N LEU A 134 -6.08 3.48 2.02
CA LEU A 134 -6.55 3.50 3.40
C LEU A 134 -5.53 2.76 4.26
N LEU A 135 -4.97 3.48 5.24
CA LEU A 135 -4.07 2.94 6.25
C LEU A 135 -4.89 2.51 7.48
N SER A 136 -4.69 1.27 7.91
CA SER A 136 -5.34 0.70 9.10
C SER A 136 -4.36 -0.11 9.93
N GLY A 137 -4.55 -0.12 11.25
CA GLY A 137 -3.60 -0.73 12.17
C GLY A 137 -3.84 -0.38 13.64
N TYR A 138 -3.43 -1.26 14.55
CA TYR A 138 -3.47 -1.04 16.02
C TYR A 138 -4.84 -0.70 16.63
N GLY A 139 -5.93 -0.87 15.88
CA GLY A 139 -7.30 -0.71 16.36
C GLY A 139 -7.92 0.65 16.05
N ARG A 140 -9.17 0.83 16.48
CA ARG A 140 -10.04 1.95 16.08
C ARG A 140 -9.57 3.34 16.51
N TYR A 141 -8.72 3.44 17.53
CA TYR A 141 -8.26 4.72 18.08
C TYR A 141 -6.86 5.12 17.63
N THR A 142 -6.15 4.24 16.92
CA THR A 142 -4.80 4.50 16.43
C THR A 142 -4.87 4.72 14.92
N TYR A 143 -4.94 3.66 14.11
CA TYR A 143 -5.04 3.79 12.65
C TYR A 143 -6.32 3.12 12.16
N ASN A 144 -7.32 3.93 11.84
CA ASN A 144 -8.64 3.47 11.41
C ASN A 144 -8.99 4.06 10.06
N ASP A 145 -8.70 3.30 9.00
CA ASP A 145 -9.00 3.66 7.61
C ASP A 145 -8.64 5.12 7.29
N ILE A 146 -7.41 5.51 7.60
CA ILE A 146 -6.90 6.86 7.35
C ILE A 146 -6.61 6.99 5.85
N PRO A 147 -7.21 7.97 5.14
CA PRO A 147 -6.94 8.21 3.73
C PRO A 147 -5.52 8.74 3.57
N VAL A 148 -4.72 8.02 2.81
CA VAL A 148 -3.31 8.33 2.58
C VAL A 148 -2.96 8.25 1.11
N ILE A 149 -2.01 9.08 0.71
CA ILE A 149 -1.34 9.00 -0.59
C ILE A 149 0.12 8.58 -0.40
N LEU A 150 0.64 7.84 -1.37
CA LEU A 150 2.04 7.43 -1.38
C LEU A 150 2.91 8.58 -1.92
N LYS A 151 3.90 9.01 -1.13
CA LYS A 151 4.84 10.08 -1.51
C LYS A 151 6.17 9.55 -1.99
N SER A 152 6.68 8.54 -1.31
CA SER A 152 7.93 7.87 -1.67
C SER A 152 7.92 6.44 -1.16
N TYR A 153 8.66 5.58 -1.85
CA TYR A 153 8.96 4.23 -1.40
C TYR A 153 10.43 3.90 -1.67
N ASN A 154 10.99 3.05 -0.82
CA ASN A 154 12.32 2.49 -1.01
C ASN A 154 12.28 0.98 -0.75
N PHE A 155 12.83 0.22 -1.68
CA PHE A 155 13.05 -1.22 -1.53
C PHE A 155 14.54 -1.48 -1.37
N THR A 156 14.91 -2.19 -0.31
CA THR A 156 16.27 -2.65 -0.10
C THR A 156 16.30 -4.17 -0.24
N TYR A 157 17.12 -4.63 -1.19
CA TYR A 157 17.37 -6.04 -1.48
C TYR A 157 18.74 -6.41 -0.88
N PRO A 158 18.76 -7.12 0.25
CA PRO A 158 20.01 -7.34 0.97
C PRO A 158 20.80 -8.49 0.32
N ASN A 159 22.13 -8.47 0.45
CA ASN A 159 23.03 -9.44 -0.21
C ASN A 159 23.32 -10.70 0.63
N ASP A 160 22.85 -10.73 1.88
CA ASP A 160 23.03 -11.81 2.85
C ASP A 160 21.92 -12.86 2.79
N VAL A 161 21.00 -12.76 1.82
CA VAL A 161 19.78 -13.57 1.78
C VAL A 161 19.62 -14.30 0.45
N SER A 162 19.19 -15.56 0.52
CA SER A 162 18.89 -16.39 -0.65
C SER A 162 17.62 -15.93 -1.37
N TYR A 163 17.47 -16.36 -2.61
CA TYR A 163 16.29 -16.10 -3.43
C TYR A 163 15.46 -17.38 -3.55
N ILE A 164 14.14 -17.23 -3.55
CA ILE A 164 13.17 -18.29 -3.80
C ILE A 164 12.53 -18.03 -5.17
N GLN A 165 12.43 -19.10 -5.96
CA GLN A 165 11.73 -19.10 -7.22
C GLN A 165 10.22 -19.09 -6.98
N VAL A 166 9.53 -18.20 -7.68
CA VAL A 166 8.08 -18.08 -7.68
C VAL A 166 7.51 -18.93 -8.81
N PRO A 167 6.38 -19.66 -8.62
CA PRO A 167 5.72 -20.43 -9.67
C PRO A 167 4.95 -19.52 -10.63
N LEU A 168 5.67 -18.61 -11.29
CA LEU A 168 5.20 -17.74 -12.37
C LEU A 168 6.16 -17.88 -13.54
N ASN A 169 5.61 -18.06 -14.73
CA ASN A 169 6.35 -18.03 -15.97
C ASN A 169 6.24 -16.63 -16.56
N SER A 170 7.35 -15.94 -16.84
CA SER A 170 7.31 -14.59 -17.42
C SER A 170 6.81 -14.55 -18.87
N SER A 171 6.75 -15.70 -19.55
CA SER A 171 6.26 -15.80 -20.93
C SER A 171 4.76 -16.10 -21.03
N ASP A 172 4.12 -16.56 -19.95
CA ASP A 172 2.69 -16.88 -19.93
C ASP A 172 1.86 -15.65 -19.56
N SER A 173 0.84 -15.35 -20.36
CA SER A 173 -0.11 -14.25 -20.12
C SER A 173 -1.15 -14.57 -19.05
N THR A 174 -1.19 -15.80 -18.55
CA THR A 174 -2.20 -16.29 -17.61
C THR A 174 -1.54 -16.55 -16.26
N PHE A 175 -1.95 -15.79 -15.24
CA PHE A 175 -1.60 -16.12 -13.87
C PHE A 175 -2.49 -17.28 -13.44
N ASN A 176 -1.94 -18.43 -13.02
CA ASN A 176 -2.76 -19.52 -12.51
C ASN A 176 -2.36 -19.78 -11.06
N LEU A 177 -3.28 -19.48 -10.15
CA LEU A 177 -3.02 -19.36 -8.70
C LEU A 177 -3.37 -20.64 -7.93
N SER A 178 -3.76 -21.72 -8.62
CA SER A 178 -4.22 -22.92 -7.95
C SER A 178 -3.05 -23.68 -7.27
N ASP A 179 -3.30 -24.24 -6.09
CA ASP A 179 -2.31 -25.06 -5.37
C ASP A 179 -1.88 -26.28 -6.21
N MET A 180 -2.78 -26.80 -7.03
CA MET A 180 -2.50 -27.91 -7.94
C MET A 180 -1.51 -27.51 -9.04
N ASP A 181 -1.60 -26.31 -9.58
CA ASP A 181 -0.71 -25.85 -10.65
C ASP A 181 0.64 -25.39 -10.11
N SER A 182 0.66 -24.81 -8.90
CA SER A 182 1.90 -24.56 -8.16
C SER A 182 2.67 -25.86 -7.93
N ARG A 183 1.98 -26.93 -7.52
CA ARG A 183 2.59 -28.26 -7.32
C ARG A 183 3.09 -28.86 -8.62
N LYS A 184 2.32 -28.77 -9.72
CA LYS A 184 2.75 -29.22 -11.06
C LYS A 184 3.97 -28.45 -11.55
N PHE A 185 4.06 -27.15 -11.30
CA PHE A 185 5.25 -26.35 -11.62
C PHE A 185 6.49 -26.90 -10.90
N PHE A 186 6.41 -27.15 -9.59
CA PHE A 186 7.53 -27.72 -8.83
C PHE A 186 7.86 -29.18 -9.23
N GLU A 187 6.87 -29.98 -9.63
CA GLU A 187 7.07 -31.31 -10.18
C GLU A 187 7.77 -31.27 -11.55
N GLN A 188 7.42 -30.31 -12.41
CA GLN A 188 8.04 -30.08 -13.72
C GLN A 188 9.48 -29.57 -13.60
N LEU A 189 9.77 -28.67 -12.64
CA LEU A 189 11.13 -28.28 -12.27
C LEU A 189 12.00 -29.51 -11.96
N ARG A 190 11.45 -30.39 -11.11
CA ARG A 190 12.13 -31.61 -10.69
C ARG A 190 12.32 -32.62 -11.84
N SER A 191 11.38 -32.71 -12.77
CA SER A 191 11.45 -33.69 -13.88
C SER A 191 12.31 -33.22 -15.06
N THR A 192 12.35 -31.92 -15.33
CA THR A 192 12.94 -31.37 -16.57
C THR A 192 14.39 -30.93 -16.36
N GLY A 193 14.85 -30.83 -15.09
CA GLY A 193 16.26 -30.63 -14.72
C GLY A 193 16.82 -29.25 -14.99
N TYR A 194 16.27 -28.53 -15.98
CA TYR A 194 16.56 -27.13 -16.28
C TYR A 194 15.27 -26.51 -16.81
N MET A 195 14.65 -25.63 -16.02
CA MET A 195 13.72 -24.67 -16.60
C MET A 195 14.53 -23.63 -17.38
N ASN A 196 13.89 -23.03 -18.39
CA ASN A 196 14.54 -22.04 -19.23
C ASN A 196 15.03 -20.87 -18.34
N PRO A 197 16.34 -20.58 -18.24
CA PRO A 197 16.87 -19.59 -17.28
C PRO A 197 16.34 -18.18 -17.50
N GLN A 198 15.76 -17.90 -18.66
CA GLN A 198 15.24 -16.58 -19.01
C GLN A 198 13.83 -16.30 -18.47
N ASP A 199 13.07 -17.32 -18.07
CA ASP A 199 11.64 -17.17 -17.77
C ASP A 199 11.29 -17.27 -16.27
N GLU A 200 12.31 -17.34 -15.41
CA GLU A 200 12.15 -17.56 -13.97
C GLU A 200 12.02 -16.26 -13.18
N VAL A 201 11.05 -16.20 -12.28
CA VAL A 201 10.87 -15.07 -11.36
C VAL A 201 11.44 -15.44 -9.99
N TRP A 202 12.41 -14.65 -9.52
CA TRP A 202 13.10 -14.87 -8.24
C TRP A 202 12.83 -13.72 -7.26
N VAL A 203 12.55 -14.07 -6.01
CA VAL A 203 12.25 -13.11 -4.93
C VAL A 203 13.18 -13.41 -3.74
N PRO A 204 13.82 -12.41 -3.12
CA PRO A 204 14.64 -12.67 -1.94
C PRO A 204 13.78 -13.10 -0.76
N GLN A 205 14.33 -13.92 0.13
CA GLN A 205 13.61 -14.33 1.35
C GLN A 205 13.37 -13.17 2.34
N LYS A 206 14.05 -12.03 2.17
CA LYS A 206 13.93 -10.83 2.99
C LYS A 206 13.94 -9.60 2.10
N ILE A 207 12.89 -8.78 2.17
CA ILE A 207 12.81 -7.48 1.48
C ILE A 207 12.46 -6.42 2.50
N SER A 208 13.35 -5.44 2.69
CA SER A 208 13.07 -4.29 3.56
C SER A 208 12.41 -3.17 2.75
N VAL A 209 11.30 -2.65 3.25
CA VAL A 209 10.45 -1.66 2.59
C VAL A 209 10.26 -0.46 3.50
N MET A 210 10.58 0.72 2.98
CA MET A 210 10.25 1.99 3.61
C MET A 210 9.23 2.73 2.75
N LEU A 211 8.11 3.14 3.33
CA LEU A 211 7.07 3.94 2.69
C LEU A 211 6.94 5.27 3.42
N GLN A 212 6.81 6.35 2.65
CA GLN A 212 6.37 7.65 3.15
C GLN A 212 4.96 7.91 2.62
N LEU A 213 4.01 8.02 3.54
CA LEU A 213 2.61 8.27 3.26
C LEU A 213 2.24 9.64 3.81
N GLU A 214 1.35 10.34 3.11
CA GLU A 214 0.79 11.62 3.58
C GLU A 214 -0.72 11.47 3.69
N GLU A 215 -1.27 11.90 4.81
CA GLU A 215 -2.72 11.94 5.04
C GLU A 215 -3.38 12.90 4.04
N GLN A 216 -4.43 12.44 3.36
CA GLN A 216 -5.21 13.26 2.44
C GLN A 216 -6.67 13.36 2.94
N PRO A 217 -7.00 14.39 3.74
CA PRO A 217 -8.37 14.65 4.13
C PRO A 217 -9.16 15.18 2.93
N THR A 218 -10.45 14.86 2.87
CA THR A 218 -11.36 15.45 1.87
C THR A 218 -11.87 16.80 2.37
N SER A 219 -12.08 17.75 1.47
CA SER A 219 -12.65 19.06 1.82
C SER A 219 -14.04 18.94 2.47
N ASP A 220 -14.83 18.00 2.00
CA ASP A 220 -16.15 17.68 2.58
C ASP A 220 -16.03 17.20 4.03
N TYR A 221 -15.07 16.33 4.32
CA TYR A 221 -14.80 15.88 5.69
C TYR A 221 -14.38 17.05 6.60
N MET A 222 -13.46 17.90 6.12
CA MET A 222 -12.95 19.04 6.91
C MET A 222 -14.02 20.10 7.20
N THR A 223 -15.00 20.28 6.32
CA THR A 223 -16.04 21.31 6.46
C THR A 223 -17.28 20.81 7.19
N LYS A 224 -17.72 19.57 6.95
CA LYS A 224 -18.97 19.04 7.50
C LYS A 224 -18.79 18.13 8.71
N THR A 225 -17.69 17.38 8.77
CA THR A 225 -17.53 16.28 9.74
C THR A 225 -16.55 16.65 10.85
N PHE A 226 -15.48 17.35 10.51
CA PHE A 226 -14.45 17.71 11.48
C PHE A 226 -14.99 18.68 12.54
N ASN A 227 -14.83 18.29 13.80
CA ASN A 227 -15.18 19.09 14.97
C ASN A 227 -14.18 18.77 16.09
N LEU A 228 -13.49 19.79 16.60
CA LEU A 228 -12.46 19.62 17.61
C LEU A 228 -12.99 19.00 18.92
N ASN A 229 -14.22 19.33 19.33
CA ASN A 229 -14.81 18.73 20.52
C ASN A 229 -15.17 17.26 20.30
N ALA A 230 -15.62 16.90 19.09
CA ALA A 230 -15.83 15.50 18.73
C ALA A 230 -14.51 14.72 18.66
N PHE A 231 -13.44 15.36 18.14
CA PHE A 231 -12.09 14.80 18.10
C PHE A 231 -11.53 14.55 19.50
N LYS A 232 -11.66 15.52 20.43
CA LYS A 232 -11.25 15.37 21.84
C LYS A 232 -11.93 14.19 22.54
N ARG A 233 -13.18 13.89 22.18
CA ARG A 233 -13.93 12.72 22.70
C ARG A 233 -13.55 11.40 22.01
N GLY A 234 -12.67 11.43 21.01
CA GLY A 234 -12.30 10.26 20.19
C GLY A 234 -13.41 9.78 19.24
N GLU A 235 -14.47 10.57 19.03
CA GLU A 235 -15.61 10.17 18.19
C GLU A 235 -15.20 10.07 16.71
N LEU A 236 -14.37 11.02 16.26
CA LEU A 236 -13.87 11.05 14.89
C LEU A 236 -12.85 9.93 14.63
N LEU A 237 -11.99 9.61 15.61
CA LEU A 237 -11.06 8.48 15.52
C LEU A 237 -11.82 7.16 15.29
N ARG A 238 -12.97 6.98 15.98
CA ARG A 238 -13.81 5.78 15.85
C ARG A 238 -14.45 5.63 14.46
N LYS A 239 -14.83 6.74 13.82
CA LYS A 239 -15.39 6.73 12.46
C LYS A 239 -14.29 6.58 11.39
N GLY A 240 -13.04 6.83 11.76
CA GLY A 240 -11.89 6.79 10.87
C GLY A 240 -11.82 8.03 9.99
N GLY A 241 -10.83 8.05 9.10
CA GLY A 241 -10.73 9.10 8.09
C GLY A 241 -9.94 10.34 8.47
N PHE A 242 -9.54 10.48 9.73
CA PHE A 242 -8.65 11.54 10.19
C PHE A 242 -7.96 11.15 11.50
N ILE A 243 -6.67 11.48 11.62
CA ILE A 243 -5.91 11.41 12.87
C ILE A 243 -5.45 12.79 13.30
#